data_AF-A0A8H8NA68-F1
#
_entry.id   AF-A0A8H8NA68-F1
#
_cell.length_a   1.000
_cell.length_b   1.000
_cell.length_c   1.000
_cell.angle_alpha   90.00
_cell.angle_beta   90.00
_cell.angle_gamma   90.00
#
_symmetry.space_group_name_H-M   'P 1'
#
loop_
_entity.id
_entity.type
_entity.pdbx_description
1 polymer ?
#
loop_
_entity_poly.entity_id
_entity_poly.type
_entity_poly.pdbx_seq_one_letter_code
_entity_poly.pdbx_strand_id
1 'polypeptide(L)'
;MKLIKPLYLVLISMPSALAQNTTTFSVPSRRIFRFSPNSPQLLLEFPALNNPYYLTIAVCGAVLPLPQFFVSNETGVNLPGPGGAPGSQGGQELTLDDGLITYYTESRDGGVLAVWPNAQAKANWTIDVATSERGPVHQRMTQLPLLGDTSSTRAIIFSPPFLAPNFTEPSYPNYTLQSAIPDIPAAPPTPPAPNTTLLIFPTANANETVWLTNSACALASKLGGALVNTVSRTLLRDSDGWRTQWFVDGLSPSTNYSAYVIEDGVKVSGPSYLLTKSNNFPCPLVHSLPYCPAVTYAVPLPGPPNGATSYTDQNLPQDIRDTVISSLSNFTSSLKTFACGRDWYSPLQTCTGCQNAYRKWVCSIVFPRCGEPIPDSALEAPQLAFNDPNSNRRPDIPLPQAALVTRNANAAPRSPFLPSLNVEYQELLPCIETCNIVDRSCPPLLKWKCPSVEVNADTLYPSLQSTIIQSGFNYAYSVPFPKDCKIATEQAFEALRAKSRDPRRFISGFSSAQVLEETPRYIKRKEALARNGLVQVEDLDLYPPTLVVFKADTGSVVTNVISKTAAGDRFLSFTFDMKEMSLVAENREEGIIKAKATVEGSMKAISEMFDNGELN
;
A
#
# COMPACT_ATOMS: atom_id res chain seq x y z
N MET A 1 78.08 68.69 -32.89
CA MET A 1 78.43 67.66 -31.89
C MET A 1 77.13 67.03 -31.42
N LYS A 2 76.92 65.74 -31.71
CA LYS A 2 75.63 65.04 -31.68
C LYS A 2 75.19 64.67 -30.25
N LEU A 3 73.91 64.88 -29.96
CA LEU A 3 73.17 64.41 -28.79
C LEU A 3 73.21 62.87 -28.68
N ILE A 4 73.40 62.34 -27.47
CA ILE A 4 73.21 60.93 -27.11
C ILE A 4 71.99 60.83 -26.19
N LYS A 5 71.00 60.02 -26.59
CA LYS A 5 69.78 59.68 -25.83
C LYS A 5 70.04 58.55 -24.82
N PRO A 6 69.30 58.46 -23.70
CA PRO A 6 69.40 57.36 -22.76
C PRO A 6 68.60 56.12 -23.23
N LEU A 7 69.16 54.96 -22.90
CA LEU A 7 68.68 53.61 -23.19
C LEU A 7 67.53 53.25 -22.23
N TYR A 8 66.35 52.90 -22.75
CA TYR A 8 65.24 52.34 -21.98
C TYR A 8 65.44 50.82 -21.82
N LEU A 9 65.49 50.35 -20.58
CA LEU A 9 65.51 48.93 -20.21
C LEU A 9 64.09 48.37 -20.29
N VAL A 10 63.83 47.42 -21.19
CA VAL A 10 62.55 46.70 -21.29
C VAL A 10 62.62 45.49 -20.37
N LEU A 11 61.90 45.54 -19.24
CA LEU A 11 61.61 44.38 -18.39
C LEU A 11 60.53 43.54 -19.08
N ILE A 12 60.93 42.41 -19.66
CA ILE A 12 60.01 41.37 -20.14
C ILE A 12 59.46 40.64 -18.92
N SER A 13 58.25 40.99 -18.50
CA SER A 13 57.49 40.20 -17.54
C SER A 13 57.04 38.89 -18.21
N MET A 14 57.70 37.78 -17.89
CA MET A 14 57.16 36.45 -18.19
C MET A 14 55.80 36.29 -17.49
N PRO A 15 54.75 35.81 -18.17
CA PRO A 15 53.51 35.45 -17.50
C PRO A 15 53.77 34.25 -16.58
N SER A 16 53.47 34.42 -15.30
CA SER A 16 53.46 33.36 -14.31
C SER A 16 52.57 32.21 -14.81
N ALA A 17 53.14 31.04 -15.05
CA ALA A 17 52.37 29.83 -15.34
C ALA A 17 51.46 29.51 -14.14
N LEU A 18 50.15 29.68 -14.30
CA LEU A 18 49.16 29.17 -13.35
C LEU A 18 49.31 27.66 -13.29
N ALA A 19 49.65 27.12 -12.12
CA ALA A 19 49.67 25.69 -11.88
C ALA A 19 48.26 25.12 -12.08
N GLN A 20 48.06 24.36 -13.16
CA GLN A 20 46.81 23.68 -13.47
C GLN A 20 46.81 22.31 -12.76
N ASN A 21 45.82 22.06 -11.91
CA ASN A 21 45.63 20.75 -11.28
C ASN A 21 44.81 19.86 -12.21
N THR A 22 45.49 19.07 -13.03
CA THR A 22 44.87 18.03 -13.87
C THR A 22 44.72 16.74 -13.08
N THR A 23 43.52 16.16 -13.09
CA THR A 23 43.23 14.89 -12.40
C THR A 23 42.62 13.90 -13.38
N THR A 24 43.23 12.71 -13.54
CA THR A 24 42.68 11.63 -14.35
C THR A 24 41.57 10.89 -13.60
N PHE A 25 40.42 10.65 -14.24
CA PHE A 25 39.23 10.07 -13.65
C PHE A 25 38.88 8.73 -14.31
N SER A 26 38.66 7.66 -13.55
CA SER A 26 38.28 6.34 -14.12
C SER A 26 36.76 6.19 -14.24
N VAL A 27 36.29 5.16 -14.95
CA VAL A 27 34.86 4.78 -14.99
C VAL A 27 34.70 3.32 -14.52
N PRO A 28 33.77 3.02 -13.59
CA PRO A 28 32.98 3.97 -12.80
C PRO A 28 33.85 4.62 -11.72
N SER A 29 33.57 5.88 -11.39
CA SER A 29 34.13 6.50 -10.20
C SER A 29 33.24 7.60 -9.65
N ARG A 30 33.47 7.96 -8.39
CA ARG A 30 32.81 9.07 -7.69
C ARG A 30 33.83 9.75 -6.80
N ARG A 31 33.95 11.08 -6.89
CA ARG A 31 34.83 11.86 -6.02
C ARG A 31 34.23 13.24 -5.72
N ILE A 32 34.49 13.68 -4.50
CA ILE A 32 34.13 15.01 -4.02
C ILE A 32 35.34 15.93 -4.16
N PHE A 33 35.13 17.09 -4.80
CA PHE A 33 36.11 18.16 -4.92
C PHE A 33 35.70 19.36 -4.08
N ARG A 34 36.69 20.05 -3.52
CA ARG A 34 36.49 21.22 -2.65
C ARG A 34 37.19 22.42 -3.25
N PHE A 35 36.51 23.55 -3.22
CA PHE A 35 36.97 24.81 -3.79
C PHE A 35 36.88 25.92 -2.74
N SER A 36 37.90 26.78 -2.77
CA SER A 36 37.90 28.11 -2.16
C SER A 36 37.61 29.17 -3.22
N PRO A 37 37.23 30.40 -2.84
CA PRO A 37 36.99 31.52 -3.78
C PRO A 37 38.12 31.78 -4.79
N ASN A 38 39.36 31.50 -4.41
CA ASN A 38 40.55 31.73 -5.24
C ASN A 38 41.12 30.44 -5.85
N SER A 39 40.35 29.36 -5.86
CA SER A 39 40.82 28.09 -6.44
C SER A 39 41.07 28.24 -7.94
N PRO A 40 42.16 27.66 -8.47
CA PRO A 40 42.33 27.56 -9.91
C PRO A 40 41.24 26.65 -10.50
N GLN A 41 41.09 26.71 -11.82
CA GLN A 41 40.25 25.78 -12.57
C GLN A 41 40.65 24.32 -12.32
N LEU A 42 39.66 23.44 -12.22
CA LEU A 42 39.85 22.00 -12.09
C LEU A 42 39.67 21.36 -13.46
N LEU A 43 40.66 20.56 -13.87
CA LEU A 43 40.60 19.77 -15.09
C LEU A 43 40.48 18.29 -14.75
N LEU A 44 39.43 17.65 -15.25
CA LEU A 44 39.19 16.21 -15.12
C LEU A 44 39.29 15.56 -16.49
N GLU A 45 40.27 14.68 -16.67
CA GLU A 45 40.45 13.89 -17.90
C GLU A 45 39.75 12.54 -17.75
N PHE A 46 38.95 12.17 -18.74
CA PHE A 46 38.26 10.88 -18.81
C PHE A 46 38.90 9.99 -19.88
N PRO A 47 39.04 8.68 -19.61
CA PRO A 47 39.63 7.75 -20.55
C PRO A 47 38.75 7.56 -21.78
N ALA A 48 39.40 7.26 -22.90
CA ALA A 48 38.79 6.63 -24.06
C ALA A 48 38.10 5.31 -23.65
N LEU A 49 36.80 5.20 -23.91
CA LEU A 49 35.99 4.02 -23.60
C LEU A 49 35.22 3.54 -24.82
N ASN A 50 35.04 2.23 -24.93
CA ASN A 50 34.29 1.63 -26.04
C ASN A 50 32.77 1.72 -25.85
N ASN A 51 32.32 1.84 -24.60
CA ASN A 51 30.91 1.95 -24.23
C ASN A 51 30.56 3.40 -23.87
N PRO A 52 29.32 3.85 -24.15
CA PRO A 52 28.86 5.14 -23.69
C PRO A 52 28.77 5.20 -22.17
N TYR A 53 28.95 6.40 -21.61
CA TYR A 53 28.86 6.61 -20.17
C TYR A 53 28.20 7.94 -19.82
N TYR A 54 27.72 8.03 -18.59
CA TYR A 54 27.18 9.23 -17.98
C TYR A 54 28.24 9.90 -17.12
N LEU A 55 28.38 11.22 -17.27
CA LEU A 55 29.07 12.11 -16.34
C LEU A 55 28.00 12.91 -15.59
N THR A 56 28.04 12.87 -14.27
CA THR A 56 27.09 13.59 -13.43
C THR A 56 27.82 14.43 -12.40
N ILE A 57 27.35 15.65 -12.17
CA ILE A 57 27.94 16.60 -11.22
C ILE A 57 26.83 17.13 -10.32
N ALA A 58 27.00 16.97 -9.01
CA ALA A 58 26.13 17.57 -8.01
C ALA A 58 26.88 18.71 -7.28
N VAL A 59 26.34 19.92 -7.32
CA VAL A 59 26.89 21.06 -6.58
C VAL A 59 26.34 21.04 -5.17
N CYS A 60 27.20 20.96 -4.16
CA CYS A 60 26.79 20.71 -2.78
C CYS A 60 26.64 21.98 -1.93
N GLY A 61 26.79 23.17 -2.53
CA GLY A 61 26.77 24.42 -1.81
C GLY A 61 26.24 25.57 -2.64
N ALA A 62 25.37 26.37 -2.02
CA ALA A 62 24.81 27.56 -2.62
C ALA A 62 25.84 28.70 -2.68
N VAL A 63 26.79 28.63 -3.61
CA VAL A 63 27.72 29.72 -3.89
C VAL A 63 27.23 30.52 -5.08
N LEU A 64 26.92 31.78 -4.81
CA LEU A 64 26.59 32.77 -5.83
C LEU A 64 27.78 33.72 -6.04
N PRO A 65 28.14 34.02 -7.31
CA PRO A 65 27.59 33.42 -8.52
C PRO A 65 28.10 31.98 -8.72
N LEU A 66 27.30 31.19 -9.43
CA LEU A 66 27.57 29.77 -9.68
C LEU A 66 28.87 29.55 -10.50
N PRO A 67 29.60 28.45 -10.26
CA PRO A 67 30.65 27.98 -11.18
C PRO A 67 30.08 27.61 -12.55
N GLN A 68 30.94 27.68 -13.57
CA GLN A 68 30.63 27.22 -14.92
C GLN A 68 31.35 25.90 -15.21
N PHE A 69 30.72 25.07 -16.03
CA PHE A 69 31.20 23.72 -16.34
C PHE A 69 31.27 23.57 -17.85
N PHE A 70 32.41 23.11 -18.36
CA PHE A 70 32.61 22.94 -19.79
C PHE A 70 33.18 21.56 -20.08
N VAL A 71 32.69 20.91 -21.13
CA VAL A 71 33.18 19.62 -21.58
C VAL A 71 33.64 19.68 -23.03
N SER A 72 34.68 18.93 -23.37
CA SER A 72 35.08 18.70 -24.76
C SER A 72 35.59 17.28 -24.94
N ASN A 73 35.26 16.69 -26.08
CA ASN A 73 35.82 15.45 -26.60
C ASN A 73 36.68 15.68 -27.86
N GLU A 74 36.90 16.93 -28.25
CA GLU A 74 37.68 17.26 -29.44
C GLU A 74 39.17 17.11 -29.19
N THR A 75 39.86 16.42 -30.10
CA THR A 75 41.32 16.27 -30.05
C THR A 75 42.00 17.63 -30.10
N GLY A 76 42.83 17.95 -29.12
CA GLY A 76 43.57 19.21 -29.04
C GLY A 76 42.92 20.29 -28.16
N VAL A 77 41.70 20.03 -27.65
CA VAL A 77 41.07 20.87 -26.61
C VAL A 77 41.41 20.29 -25.24
N ASN A 78 42.37 20.90 -24.57
CA ASN A 78 42.83 20.49 -23.24
C ASN A 78 42.24 21.35 -22.11
N LEU A 79 41.66 22.51 -22.45
CA LEU A 79 41.03 23.41 -21.50
C LEU A 79 39.73 24.00 -22.07
N PRO A 80 38.62 23.23 -22.09
CA PRO A 80 37.32 23.77 -22.50
C PRO A 80 36.88 24.87 -21.53
N GLY A 81 36.23 25.92 -22.02
CA GLY A 81 35.93 27.07 -21.17
C GLY A 81 35.20 28.23 -21.85
N PRO A 82 34.96 29.32 -21.11
CA PRO A 82 34.24 30.48 -21.62
C PRO A 82 35.08 31.26 -22.64
N GLY A 83 34.43 31.86 -23.63
CA GLY A 83 35.07 32.68 -24.65
C GLY A 83 35.76 33.91 -24.04
N GLY A 84 37.03 34.14 -24.38
CA GLY A 84 37.81 35.28 -23.91
C GLY A 84 38.53 35.09 -22.57
N ALA A 85 38.34 33.96 -21.88
CA ALA A 85 39.15 33.63 -20.71
C ALA A 85 40.57 33.18 -21.13
N PRO A 86 41.64 33.59 -20.40
CA PRO A 86 43.01 33.21 -20.75
C PRO A 86 43.20 31.69 -20.81
N GLY A 87 43.67 31.19 -21.96
CA GLY A 87 43.95 29.76 -22.18
C GLY A 87 42.73 28.89 -22.47
N SER A 88 41.51 29.43 -22.40
CA SER A 88 40.27 28.72 -22.73
C SER A 88 40.22 28.33 -24.22
N GLN A 89 39.79 27.11 -24.49
CA GLN A 89 39.74 26.49 -25.82
C GLN A 89 38.36 25.87 -26.07
N GLY A 90 37.47 26.56 -26.77
CA GLY A 90 36.18 25.98 -27.21
C GLY A 90 35.43 25.17 -26.15
N GLY A 91 34.73 24.13 -26.59
CA GLY A 91 33.97 23.22 -25.72
C GLY A 91 32.50 23.62 -25.50
N GLN A 92 31.73 22.67 -24.98
CA GLN A 92 30.32 22.82 -24.67
C GLN A 92 30.13 23.23 -23.22
N GLU A 93 29.44 24.35 -22.97
CA GLU A 93 28.98 24.71 -21.63
C GLU A 93 27.85 23.77 -21.19
N LEU A 94 27.98 23.23 -19.98
CA LEU A 94 26.98 22.36 -19.37
C LEU A 94 26.06 23.20 -18.48
N THR A 95 24.75 23.11 -18.72
CA THR A 95 23.74 23.81 -17.94
C THR A 95 23.51 23.11 -16.60
N LEU A 96 23.57 23.89 -15.52
CA LEU A 96 23.24 23.44 -14.17
C LEU A 96 21.72 23.49 -13.95
N ASP A 97 21.09 22.34 -13.72
CA ASP A 97 19.66 22.20 -13.43
C ASP A 97 19.44 22.01 -11.93
N ASP A 98 19.11 23.11 -11.23
CA ASP A 98 18.92 23.16 -9.77
C ASP A 98 20.00 22.37 -8.99
N GLY A 99 21.26 22.59 -9.37
CA GLY A 99 22.42 21.99 -8.72
C GLY A 99 22.88 20.65 -9.26
N LEU A 100 22.25 20.13 -10.31
CA LEU A 100 22.62 18.88 -10.96
C LEU A 100 23.00 19.12 -12.43
N ILE A 101 24.06 18.46 -12.88
CA ILE A 101 24.42 18.33 -14.29
C ILE A 101 24.42 16.84 -14.63
N THR A 102 23.79 16.49 -15.74
CA THR A 102 23.89 15.17 -16.34
C THR A 102 24.34 15.33 -17.78
N TYR A 103 25.48 14.73 -18.12
CA TYR A 103 26.04 14.70 -19.45
C TYR A 103 26.18 13.25 -19.89
N TYR A 104 25.75 12.94 -21.12
CA TYR A 104 25.87 11.63 -21.72
C TYR A 104 26.81 11.73 -22.92
N THR A 105 27.75 10.79 -23.04
CA THR A 105 28.69 10.76 -24.16
C THR A 105 28.90 9.36 -24.69
N GLU A 106 29.03 9.29 -26.01
CA GLU A 106 29.38 8.09 -26.77
C GLU A 106 30.83 8.17 -27.30
N SER A 107 31.57 9.21 -26.88
CA SER A 107 32.92 9.49 -27.36
C SER A 107 33.89 8.37 -27.01
N ARG A 108 34.55 7.84 -28.04
CA ARG A 108 35.60 6.83 -27.90
C ARG A 108 36.98 7.42 -27.67
N ASP A 109 37.15 8.72 -27.88
CA ASP A 109 38.45 9.40 -27.85
C ASP A 109 38.78 9.99 -26.47
N GLY A 110 37.94 9.72 -25.46
CA GLY A 110 38.02 10.33 -24.14
C GLY A 110 37.47 11.75 -24.15
N GLY A 111 37.77 12.51 -23.10
CA GLY A 111 37.34 13.90 -23.00
C GLY A 111 37.84 14.61 -21.76
N VAL A 112 37.64 15.91 -21.72
CA VAL A 112 38.06 16.78 -20.61
C VAL A 112 36.84 17.54 -20.10
N LEU A 113 36.62 17.50 -18.78
CA LEU A 113 35.72 18.42 -18.08
C LEU A 113 36.58 19.49 -17.40
N ALA A 114 36.29 20.75 -17.69
CA ALA A 114 36.81 21.89 -16.95
C ALA A 114 35.72 22.46 -16.03
N VAL A 115 36.06 22.61 -14.76
CA VAL A 115 35.25 23.35 -13.79
C VAL A 115 35.91 24.70 -13.59
N TRP A 116 35.17 25.76 -13.90
CA TRP A 116 35.61 27.14 -13.75
C TRP A 116 34.97 27.75 -12.50
N PRO A 117 35.74 27.91 -11.40
CA PRO A 117 35.26 28.59 -10.21
C PRO A 117 34.91 30.04 -10.52
N ASN A 118 33.87 30.55 -9.87
CA ASN A 118 33.56 31.96 -9.96
C ASN A 118 34.40 32.74 -8.93
N ALA A 119 35.25 33.67 -9.39
CA ALA A 119 36.10 34.47 -8.50
C ALA A 119 35.30 35.40 -7.55
N GLN A 120 34.02 35.66 -7.85
CA GLN A 120 33.12 36.42 -6.97
C GLN A 120 32.45 35.55 -5.91
N ALA A 121 32.71 34.24 -5.89
CA ALA A 121 32.25 33.32 -4.87
C ALA A 121 32.68 33.80 -3.48
N LYS A 122 31.73 34.03 -2.58
CA LYS A 122 32.03 34.54 -1.22
C LYS A 122 32.33 33.46 -0.19
N ALA A 123 32.25 32.17 -0.57
CA ALA A 123 32.40 31.06 0.35
C ALA A 123 33.02 29.84 -0.33
N ASN A 124 33.57 28.94 0.50
CA ASN A 124 34.01 27.63 0.04
C ASN A 124 32.80 26.80 -0.43
N TRP A 125 32.99 26.00 -1.46
CA TRP A 125 31.97 25.10 -2.00
C TRP A 125 32.58 23.76 -2.39
N THR A 126 31.70 22.80 -2.61
CA THR A 126 32.09 21.45 -2.99
C THR A 126 31.19 20.95 -4.11
N ILE A 127 31.73 20.05 -4.92
CA ILE A 127 30.98 19.29 -5.91
C ILE A 127 31.26 17.82 -5.72
N ASP A 128 30.27 17.00 -6.05
CA ASP A 128 30.42 15.56 -6.19
C ASP A 128 30.34 15.22 -7.68
N VAL A 129 31.40 14.61 -8.22
CA VAL A 129 31.50 14.22 -9.63
C VAL A 129 31.52 12.71 -9.71
N ALA A 130 30.68 12.15 -10.58
CA ALA A 130 30.60 10.73 -10.77
C ALA A 130 30.42 10.33 -12.23
N THR A 131 30.99 9.18 -12.59
CA THR A 131 30.89 8.56 -13.91
C THR A 131 30.36 7.13 -13.81
N SER A 132 29.53 6.72 -14.78
CA SER A 132 28.91 5.38 -14.79
C SER A 132 28.41 4.96 -16.18
N GLU A 133 28.58 3.69 -16.52
CA GLU A 133 28.02 3.07 -17.73
C GLU A 133 26.56 2.60 -17.55
N ARG A 134 26.06 2.52 -16.31
CA ARG A 134 24.74 1.94 -15.98
C ARG A 134 23.62 2.98 -15.90
N GLY A 135 23.92 4.26 -16.11
CA GLY A 135 23.02 5.37 -15.87
C GLY A 135 23.65 6.47 -15.00
N PRO A 136 22.97 7.63 -14.88
CA PRO A 136 23.43 8.74 -14.06
C PRO A 136 23.52 8.34 -12.57
N VAL A 137 24.64 8.68 -11.92
CA VAL A 137 24.85 8.40 -10.48
C VAL A 137 24.09 9.41 -9.64
N HIS A 138 24.29 10.71 -9.90
CA HIS A 138 23.47 11.77 -9.33
C HIS A 138 22.22 11.95 -10.20
N GLN A 139 21.04 11.84 -9.60
CA GLN A 139 19.80 11.83 -10.38
C GLN A 139 18.61 12.36 -9.58
N ARG A 140 17.75 13.14 -10.24
CA ARG A 140 16.39 13.43 -9.77
C ARG A 140 15.48 12.25 -10.11
N MET A 141 14.91 11.63 -9.09
CA MET A 141 13.96 10.54 -9.22
C MET A 141 12.60 11.08 -9.68
N THR A 142 11.91 10.32 -10.53
CA THR A 142 10.59 10.68 -11.05
C THR A 142 9.47 10.39 -10.05
N GLN A 143 9.65 9.34 -9.25
CA GLN A 143 8.73 8.99 -8.18
C GLN A 143 9.00 9.88 -6.96
N LEU A 144 7.95 10.49 -6.43
CA LEU A 144 8.00 11.37 -5.27
C LEU A 144 7.85 10.57 -3.96
N PRO A 145 8.28 11.13 -2.81
CA PRO A 145 7.94 10.57 -1.52
C PRO A 145 6.43 10.52 -1.36
N LEU A 146 5.89 9.42 -0.85
CA LEU A 146 4.44 9.28 -0.68
C LEU A 146 4.05 9.74 0.73
N LEU A 147 3.09 10.65 0.82
CA LEU A 147 2.47 11.03 2.09
C LEU A 147 1.44 9.96 2.48
N GLY A 148 1.55 9.41 3.70
CA GLY A 148 0.51 8.60 4.31
C GLY A 148 -0.64 9.48 4.80
N ASP A 149 -0.37 10.23 5.86
CA ASP A 149 -1.25 11.27 6.41
C ASP A 149 -0.49 12.08 7.48
N THR A 150 -1.14 13.11 8.02
CA THR A 150 -0.63 13.98 9.09
C THR A 150 -1.54 13.99 10.32
N SER A 151 -1.00 14.38 11.47
CA SER A 151 -1.78 14.94 12.58
C SER A 151 -1.42 16.42 12.76
N SER A 152 -1.70 17.01 13.92
CA SER A 152 -1.25 18.36 14.26
C SER A 152 0.27 18.49 14.35
N THR A 153 0.98 17.46 14.82
CA THR A 153 2.43 17.52 15.04
C THR A 153 3.21 16.35 14.46
N ARG A 154 2.54 15.48 13.69
CA ARG A 154 3.12 14.23 13.18
C ARG A 154 2.80 14.00 11.72
N ALA A 155 3.60 13.16 11.07
CA ALA A 155 3.35 12.70 9.71
C ALA A 155 3.85 11.27 9.51
N ILE A 156 3.22 10.56 8.57
CA ILE A 156 3.76 9.31 8.01
C ILE A 156 4.16 9.58 6.57
N ILE A 157 5.42 9.31 6.23
CA ILE A 157 5.97 9.54 4.90
C ILE A 157 6.67 8.26 4.43
N PHE A 158 6.62 7.99 3.13
CA PHE A 158 7.25 6.83 2.52
C PHE A 158 8.26 7.24 1.46
N SER A 159 9.29 6.42 1.27
CA SER A 159 10.17 6.50 0.12
C SER A 159 9.38 6.18 -1.16
N PRO A 160 9.93 6.53 -2.34
CA PRO A 160 9.61 5.80 -3.57
C PRO A 160 9.72 4.28 -3.38
N PRO A 161 8.90 3.49 -4.10
CA PRO A 161 9.04 2.05 -4.08
C PRO A 161 10.37 1.65 -4.71
N PHE A 162 11.13 0.79 -4.03
CA PHE A 162 12.46 0.35 -4.51
C PHE A 162 12.48 -1.11 -4.98
N LEU A 163 11.44 -1.88 -4.69
CA LEU A 163 11.31 -3.26 -5.14
C LEU A 163 9.85 -3.67 -5.24
N ALA A 164 9.37 -4.02 -6.43
CA ALA A 164 8.03 -4.57 -6.61
C ALA A 164 7.94 -5.96 -5.95
N PRO A 165 6.81 -6.31 -5.31
CA PRO A 165 6.60 -7.66 -4.80
C PRO A 165 6.50 -8.66 -5.94
N ASN A 166 7.14 -9.82 -5.79
CA ASN A 166 6.85 -10.96 -6.64
C ASN A 166 5.72 -11.78 -5.99
N PHE A 167 4.50 -11.63 -6.48
CA PHE A 167 3.39 -12.45 -6.02
C PHE A 167 3.45 -13.80 -6.73
N THR A 168 3.79 -14.85 -5.97
CA THR A 168 3.69 -16.21 -6.49
C THR A 168 2.24 -16.64 -6.47
N GLU A 169 1.68 -16.92 -7.65
CA GLU A 169 0.32 -17.43 -7.73
C GLU A 169 0.24 -18.85 -7.14
N PRO A 170 -0.76 -19.15 -6.30
CA PRO A 170 -1.00 -20.51 -5.82
C PRO A 170 -1.17 -21.47 -6.99
N SER A 171 -0.52 -22.63 -6.90
CA SER A 171 -0.68 -23.72 -7.88
C SER A 171 -1.49 -24.86 -7.28
N TYR A 172 -2.41 -25.42 -8.08
CA TYR A 172 -3.18 -26.59 -7.69
C TYR A 172 -2.29 -27.86 -7.77
N PRO A 173 -2.46 -28.88 -6.90
CA PRO A 173 -3.41 -28.95 -5.78
C PRO A 173 -2.90 -28.37 -4.46
N ASN A 174 -1.60 -28.07 -4.35
CA ASN A 174 -0.97 -27.62 -3.11
C ASN A 174 -0.82 -26.10 -3.09
N TYR A 175 -1.94 -25.40 -2.85
CA TYR A 175 -1.97 -23.94 -2.80
C TYR A 175 -1.95 -23.42 -1.36
N THR A 176 -1.11 -22.42 -1.13
CA THR A 176 -1.10 -21.65 0.11
C THR A 176 -1.47 -20.21 -0.20
N LEU A 177 -2.45 -19.68 0.53
CA LEU A 177 -2.77 -18.25 0.53
C LEU A 177 -2.09 -17.59 1.73
N GLN A 178 -1.92 -16.27 1.65
CA GLN A 178 -1.33 -15.49 2.73
C GLN A 178 -2.16 -15.65 4.01
N SER A 179 -1.51 -15.77 5.16
CA SER A 179 -2.19 -15.80 6.45
C SER A 179 -2.88 -14.46 6.76
N ALA A 180 -3.83 -14.47 7.70
CA ALA A 180 -4.50 -13.25 8.16
C ALA A 180 -3.49 -12.24 8.73
N ILE A 181 -2.52 -12.73 9.49
CA ILE A 181 -1.30 -12.01 9.91
C ILE A 181 -0.16 -12.54 9.05
N PRO A 182 0.31 -11.80 8.04
CA PRO A 182 1.40 -12.26 7.21
C PRO A 182 2.71 -12.35 7.99
N ASP A 183 3.49 -13.40 7.73
CA ASP A 183 4.91 -13.42 8.08
C ASP A 183 5.64 -12.46 7.13
N ILE A 184 5.69 -11.18 7.48
CA ILE A 184 6.37 -10.18 6.64
C ILE A 184 7.88 -10.30 6.89
N PRO A 185 8.70 -10.58 5.88
CA PRO A 185 10.15 -10.48 6.02
C PRO A 185 10.52 -9.06 6.47
N ALA A 186 11.43 -8.91 7.43
CA ALA A 186 11.84 -7.57 7.91
C ALA A 186 12.39 -6.67 6.78
N ALA A 187 12.94 -7.27 5.72
CA ALA A 187 13.36 -6.64 4.48
C ALA A 187 13.41 -7.69 3.33
N PRO A 188 13.33 -7.27 2.06
CA PRO A 188 13.57 -8.19 0.95
C PRO A 188 15.03 -8.66 0.96
N PRO A 189 15.29 -9.96 0.69
CA PRO A 189 16.65 -10.49 0.76
C PRO A 189 17.55 -9.99 -0.39
N THR A 190 16.98 -9.73 -1.57
CA THR A 190 17.70 -9.25 -2.76
C THR A 190 16.77 -8.48 -3.71
N PRO A 191 17.15 -7.29 -4.20
CA PRO A 191 18.27 -6.47 -3.73
C PRO A 191 18.04 -5.98 -2.28
N PRO A 192 19.11 -5.66 -1.53
CA PRO A 192 18.97 -5.05 -0.22
C PRO A 192 18.23 -3.70 -0.32
N ALA A 193 17.54 -3.31 0.76
CA ALA A 193 16.89 -2.01 0.83
C ALA A 193 17.93 -0.88 0.66
N PRO A 194 17.64 0.15 -0.16
CA PRO A 194 18.58 1.24 -0.39
C PRO A 194 18.74 2.11 0.87
N ASN A 195 19.86 2.83 0.98
CA ASN A 195 20.08 3.71 2.11
C ASN A 195 19.33 5.04 1.90
N THR A 196 18.19 5.19 2.56
CA THR A 196 17.30 6.34 2.38
C THR A 196 17.30 7.27 3.58
N THR A 197 17.45 8.58 3.32
CA THR A 197 17.36 9.65 4.32
C THR A 197 16.19 10.57 3.99
N LEU A 198 15.26 10.76 4.93
CA LEU A 198 14.17 11.73 4.82
C LEU A 198 14.64 13.10 5.32
N LEU A 199 14.34 14.15 4.57
CA LEU A 199 14.50 15.54 4.95
C LEU A 199 13.11 16.21 4.93
N ILE A 200 12.73 16.88 6.02
CA ILE A 200 11.45 17.59 6.12
C ILE A 200 11.66 18.97 6.72
N PHE A 201 11.10 20.02 6.12
CA PHE A 201 11.27 21.39 6.57
C PHE A 201 10.10 22.28 6.19
N PRO A 202 9.81 23.35 6.95
CA PRO A 202 8.75 24.29 6.59
C PRO A 202 8.95 24.83 5.17
N THR A 203 7.90 24.83 4.36
CA THR A 203 7.98 25.19 2.93
C THR A 203 8.44 26.63 2.71
N ALA A 204 8.12 27.57 3.62
CA ALA A 204 8.65 28.93 3.55
C ALA A 204 10.19 28.96 3.55
N ASN A 205 10.81 28.12 4.38
CA ASN A 205 12.27 28.00 4.45
C ASN A 205 12.84 27.33 3.20
N ALA A 206 12.06 26.47 2.52
CA ALA A 206 12.47 25.82 1.28
C ALA A 206 12.79 26.81 0.16
N ASN A 207 11.88 27.76 -0.04
CA ASN A 207 11.94 28.68 -1.17
C ASN A 207 13.01 29.77 -0.98
N GLU A 208 13.32 30.14 0.27
CA GLU A 208 14.34 31.16 0.57
C GLU A 208 15.78 30.60 0.58
N THR A 209 15.97 29.28 0.64
CA THR A 209 17.30 28.69 0.88
C THR A 209 17.78 27.62 -0.10
N VAL A 210 16.91 27.06 -0.96
CA VAL A 210 17.27 25.90 -1.80
C VAL A 210 17.01 26.15 -3.28
N TRP A 211 18.03 26.69 -3.97
CA TRP A 211 18.08 26.75 -5.44
C TRP A 211 18.85 25.56 -6.05
N LEU A 212 19.24 24.60 -5.21
CA LEU A 212 19.98 23.39 -5.57
C LEU A 212 19.17 22.12 -5.25
N THR A 213 17.86 22.14 -5.53
CA THR A 213 16.91 21.10 -5.09
C THR A 213 17.13 19.73 -5.74
N ASN A 214 17.87 19.66 -6.86
CA ASN A 214 18.24 18.39 -7.50
C ASN A 214 19.52 17.77 -6.91
N SER A 215 20.28 18.53 -6.10
CA SER A 215 21.55 18.07 -5.52
C SER A 215 21.35 17.48 -4.12
N ALA A 216 21.55 16.16 -4.00
CA ALA A 216 21.47 15.44 -2.73
C ALA A 216 22.41 16.03 -1.67
N CYS A 217 23.65 16.35 -2.07
CA CYS A 217 24.63 16.90 -1.14
C CYS A 217 24.35 18.36 -0.77
N ALA A 218 23.72 19.17 -1.63
CA ALA A 218 23.27 20.51 -1.25
C ALA A 218 22.12 20.46 -0.25
N LEU A 219 21.14 19.59 -0.50
CA LEU A 219 20.04 19.35 0.43
C LEU A 219 20.58 18.87 1.79
N ALA A 220 21.54 17.96 1.81
CA ALA A 220 22.14 17.48 3.05
C ALA A 220 22.96 18.55 3.80
N SER A 221 23.66 19.45 3.10
CA SER A 221 24.60 20.42 3.70
C SER A 221 23.95 21.72 4.18
N LYS A 222 22.97 22.26 3.45
CA LYS A 222 22.37 23.58 3.71
C LYS A 222 21.13 23.52 4.60
N LEU A 223 20.41 22.40 4.62
CA LEU A 223 19.14 22.29 5.34
C LEU A 223 19.27 21.92 6.82
N GLY A 224 20.48 21.92 7.39
CA GLY A 224 20.67 21.80 8.84
C GLY A 224 19.83 20.70 9.48
N GLY A 225 19.80 19.53 8.83
CA GLY A 225 19.09 18.31 9.23
C GLY A 225 17.92 18.52 10.18
N ALA A 226 16.76 18.95 9.68
CA ALA A 226 15.52 18.79 10.44
C ALA A 226 15.11 17.30 10.42
N LEU A 227 15.92 16.47 11.08
CA LEU A 227 15.50 15.17 11.60
C LEU A 227 14.64 15.45 12.83
N VAL A 228 13.40 15.81 12.54
CA VAL A 228 12.28 15.68 13.48
C VAL A 228 12.26 14.22 13.94
N ASN A 229 12.09 13.94 15.24
CA ASN A 229 12.24 12.57 15.79
C ASN A 229 11.57 11.54 14.88
N THR A 230 12.36 10.67 14.23
CA THR A 230 11.87 9.72 13.25
C THR A 230 12.07 8.28 13.70
N VAL A 231 11.05 7.47 13.50
CA VAL A 231 11.15 6.01 13.56
C VAL A 231 10.93 5.49 12.15
N SER A 232 11.94 4.79 11.62
CA SER A 232 11.87 4.23 10.26
C SER A 232 11.72 2.72 10.28
N ARG A 233 11.06 2.18 9.24
CA ARG A 233 10.99 0.74 8.99
C ARG A 233 10.80 0.45 7.51
N THR A 234 11.29 -0.69 7.07
CA THR A 234 11.01 -1.22 5.73
C THR A 234 9.70 -2.00 5.78
N LEU A 235 8.81 -1.80 4.80
CA LEU A 235 7.59 -2.60 4.68
C LEU A 235 7.08 -2.68 3.23
N LEU A 236 6.38 -3.78 2.95
CA LEU A 236 5.61 -3.95 1.72
C LEU A 236 4.21 -3.35 1.93
N ARG A 237 3.95 -2.18 1.34
CA ARG A 237 2.70 -1.44 1.58
C ARG A 237 1.54 -1.96 0.73
N ASP A 238 1.82 -2.16 -0.54
CA ASP A 238 0.86 -2.44 -1.60
C ASP A 238 1.56 -3.05 -2.83
N SER A 239 0.87 -3.07 -3.97
CA SER A 239 1.39 -3.58 -5.24
C SER A 239 2.57 -2.78 -5.82
N ASP A 240 2.77 -1.53 -5.41
CA ASP A 240 3.83 -0.70 -5.97
C ASP A 240 5.21 -1.16 -5.53
N GLY A 241 5.33 -1.72 -4.32
CA GLY A 241 6.61 -2.19 -3.82
C GLY A 241 6.85 -2.05 -2.32
N TRP A 242 8.02 -2.56 -1.96
CA TRP A 242 8.71 -2.27 -0.73
C TRP A 242 9.11 -0.80 -0.67
N ARG A 243 8.90 -0.21 0.50
CA ARG A 243 9.20 1.20 0.80
C ARG A 243 9.81 1.31 2.19
N THR A 244 10.57 2.37 2.42
CA THR A 244 10.91 2.83 3.77
C THR A 244 9.77 3.74 4.25
N GLN A 245 9.17 3.41 5.38
CA GLN A 245 8.22 4.27 6.09
C GLN A 245 8.95 5.03 7.18
N TRP A 246 8.70 6.34 7.29
CA TRP A 246 9.07 7.16 8.43
C TRP A 246 7.81 7.63 9.16
N PHE A 247 7.79 7.42 10.47
CA PHE A 247 6.91 8.15 11.38
C PHE A 247 7.68 9.34 11.93
N VAL A 248 7.16 10.54 11.73
CA VAL A 248 7.79 11.83 12.04
C VAL A 248 7.02 12.49 13.18
N ASP A 249 7.68 12.89 14.26
CA ASP A 249 7.05 13.59 15.40
C ASP A 249 7.82 14.84 15.85
N GLY A 250 7.09 15.91 16.16
CA GLY A 250 7.64 17.22 16.53
C GLY A 250 7.48 18.29 15.45
N LEU A 251 6.51 18.11 14.54
CA LEU A 251 6.10 19.14 13.59
C LEU A 251 5.23 20.20 14.28
N SER A 252 5.15 21.38 13.67
CA SER A 252 4.30 22.48 14.12
C SER A 252 2.92 22.36 13.47
N PRO A 253 1.82 22.58 14.22
CA PRO A 253 0.46 22.57 13.67
C PRO A 253 0.25 23.60 12.56
N SER A 254 -0.72 23.34 11.68
CA SER A 254 -1.13 24.25 10.59
C SER A 254 0.03 24.77 9.73
N THR A 255 1.10 23.99 9.57
CA THR A 255 2.31 24.38 8.86
C THR A 255 2.50 23.55 7.59
N ASN A 256 2.84 24.22 6.49
CA ASN A 256 3.23 23.58 5.24
C ASN A 256 4.69 23.12 5.33
N TYR A 257 4.94 21.86 4.98
CA TYR A 257 6.26 21.28 4.93
C TYR A 257 6.56 20.71 3.53
N SER A 258 7.84 20.76 3.18
CA SER A 258 8.39 20.11 1.99
C SER A 258 9.24 18.91 2.43
N ALA A 259 8.95 17.74 1.87
CA ALA A 259 9.64 16.50 2.16
C ALA A 259 10.47 16.03 0.96
N TYR A 260 11.72 15.67 1.21
CA TYR A 260 12.64 15.10 0.22
C TYR A 260 13.18 13.77 0.77
N VAL A 261 13.41 12.81 -0.12
CA VAL A 261 14.09 11.56 0.19
C VAL A 261 15.37 11.51 -0.63
N ILE A 262 16.49 11.34 0.07
CA ILE A 262 17.79 11.09 -0.54
C ILE A 262 18.05 9.59 -0.51
N GLU A 263 18.34 9.00 -1.67
CA GLU A 263 18.71 7.60 -1.82
C GLU A 263 20.21 7.47 -2.14
N ASP A 264 20.90 6.63 -1.36
CA ASP A 264 22.34 6.33 -1.45
C ASP A 264 23.26 7.57 -1.44
N GLY A 265 22.74 8.68 -0.89
CA GLY A 265 23.44 9.96 -0.81
C GLY A 265 23.61 10.70 -2.14
N VAL A 266 22.98 10.25 -3.23
CA VAL A 266 23.19 10.81 -4.59
C VAL A 266 21.92 11.03 -5.39
N LYS A 267 20.86 10.27 -5.14
CA LYS A 267 19.58 10.45 -5.82
C LYS A 267 18.62 11.23 -4.93
N VAL A 268 17.82 12.09 -5.55
CA VAL A 268 16.85 12.93 -4.84
C VAL A 268 15.45 12.64 -5.35
N SER A 269 14.53 12.40 -4.45
CA SER A 269 13.09 12.33 -4.68
C SER A 269 12.42 13.43 -3.86
N GLY A 270 11.51 14.21 -4.46
CA GLY A 270 10.89 15.36 -3.78
C GLY A 270 10.70 16.55 -4.71
N PRO A 271 10.24 17.71 -4.20
CA PRO A 271 9.55 17.79 -2.92
C PRO A 271 8.20 17.08 -3.02
N SER A 272 7.79 16.43 -1.94
CA SER A 272 6.37 16.19 -1.66
C SER A 272 5.91 17.20 -0.62
N TYR A 273 4.77 17.83 -0.85
CA TYR A 273 4.21 18.81 0.06
C TYR A 273 3.26 18.15 1.04
N LEU A 274 3.28 18.58 2.29
CA LEU A 274 2.33 18.14 3.31
C LEU A 274 1.91 19.31 4.19
N LEU A 275 0.68 19.24 4.68
CA LEU A 275 0.12 20.19 5.64
C LEU A 275 -0.21 19.42 6.92
N THR A 276 0.37 19.84 8.03
CA THR A 276 -0.06 19.38 9.36
C THR A 276 -1.41 19.97 9.70
N LYS A 277 -2.25 19.20 10.37
CA LYS A 277 -3.60 19.62 10.77
C LYS A 277 -3.55 20.69 11.87
N SER A 278 -4.70 21.27 12.19
CA SER A 278 -4.84 22.23 13.28
C SER A 278 -4.41 21.65 14.63
N ASN A 279 -4.01 22.51 15.56
CA ASN A 279 -3.50 22.10 16.87
C ASN A 279 -4.45 21.18 17.65
N ASN A 280 -5.76 21.35 17.44
CA ASN A 280 -6.81 20.63 18.15
C ASN A 280 -7.30 19.40 17.40
N PHE A 281 -6.63 18.99 16.32
CA PHE A 281 -7.02 17.81 15.55
C PHE A 281 -6.96 16.54 16.43
N PRO A 282 -8.07 15.80 16.59
CA PRO A 282 -8.18 14.83 17.67
C PRO A 282 -7.72 13.41 17.31
N CYS A 283 -7.63 13.08 16.02
CA CYS A 283 -7.44 11.69 15.60
C CYS A 283 -5.97 11.31 15.53
N PRO A 284 -5.53 10.25 16.23
CA PRO A 284 -4.17 9.75 16.15
C PRO A 284 -3.93 9.01 14.84
N LEU A 285 -2.64 8.97 14.44
CA LEU A 285 -2.20 8.18 13.29
C LEU A 285 -2.16 6.69 13.66
N VAL A 286 -2.69 5.85 12.77
CA VAL A 286 -2.57 4.38 12.83
C VAL A 286 -1.65 3.94 11.70
N HIS A 287 -0.64 3.14 12.03
CA HIS A 287 0.30 2.63 11.05
C HIS A 287 0.90 1.29 11.45
N SER A 288 1.75 0.73 10.59
CA SER A 288 2.59 -0.41 10.96
C SER A 288 1.81 -1.68 11.33
N LEU A 289 0.60 -1.84 10.77
CA LEU A 289 -0.24 -3.02 10.94
C LEU A 289 0.14 -4.07 9.87
N PRO A 290 0.67 -5.26 10.24
CA PRO A 290 1.12 -6.25 9.25
C PRO A 290 -0.03 -6.82 8.41
N TYR A 291 -1.23 -6.89 8.96
CA TYR A 291 -2.44 -7.35 8.27
C TYR A 291 -3.16 -6.25 7.48
N CYS A 292 -2.83 -4.98 7.71
CA CYS A 292 -3.40 -3.81 7.02
C CYS A 292 -2.30 -2.80 6.66
N PRO A 293 -1.35 -3.15 5.79
CA PRO A 293 -0.17 -2.31 5.54
C PRO A 293 -0.48 -0.97 4.86
N ALA A 294 -1.65 -0.84 4.22
CA ALA A 294 -2.12 0.41 3.62
C ALA A 294 -2.80 1.37 4.63
N VAL A 295 -3.04 0.94 5.87
CA VAL A 295 -3.58 1.79 6.94
C VAL A 295 -2.41 2.55 7.55
N THR A 296 -2.28 3.80 7.10
CA THR A 296 -1.13 4.68 7.40
C THR A 296 -1.63 6.11 7.55
N TYR A 297 -2.77 6.29 8.23
CA TYR A 297 -3.55 7.52 8.26
C TYR A 297 -4.22 7.77 9.61
N ALA A 298 -4.80 8.95 9.81
CA ALA A 298 -5.53 9.30 11.02
C ALA A 298 -6.86 8.53 11.11
N VAL A 299 -7.13 7.91 12.27
CA VAL A 299 -8.33 7.11 12.53
C VAL A 299 -9.03 7.68 13.76
N PRO A 300 -10.39 7.72 13.80
CA PRO A 300 -11.12 8.27 14.93
C PRO A 300 -11.09 7.32 16.14
N LEU A 301 -9.92 7.26 16.79
CA LEU A 301 -9.66 6.54 18.03
C LEU A 301 -9.29 7.53 19.14
N PRO A 302 -9.57 7.21 20.42
CA PRO A 302 -9.07 8.01 21.53
C PRO A 302 -7.54 8.05 21.51
N GLY A 303 -6.96 8.99 22.25
CA GLY A 303 -5.50 9.11 22.39
C GLY A 303 -4.84 7.76 22.72
N PRO A 304 -3.71 7.40 22.08
CA PRO A 304 -3.05 6.12 22.32
C PRO A 304 -2.67 5.93 23.80
N PRO A 305 -2.72 4.69 24.32
CA PRO A 305 -2.44 4.43 25.73
C PRO A 305 -0.97 4.68 26.07
N ASN A 306 -0.68 4.83 27.37
CA ASN A 306 0.68 4.91 27.93
C ASN A 306 1.54 6.05 27.37
N GLY A 307 0.92 7.15 26.93
CA GLY A 307 1.64 8.29 26.35
C GLY A 307 2.22 8.02 24.97
N ALA A 308 1.82 6.94 24.29
CA ALA A 308 2.20 6.69 22.92
C ALA A 308 1.63 7.77 21.99
N THR A 309 2.36 8.03 20.91
CA THR A 309 2.08 9.14 19.99
C THR A 309 1.34 8.70 18.71
N SER A 310 1.19 7.38 18.54
CA SER A 310 0.46 6.74 17.46
C SER A 310 -0.01 5.33 17.86
N TYR A 311 -0.89 4.76 17.05
CA TYR A 311 -1.27 3.35 17.13
C TYR A 311 -0.48 2.50 16.15
N THR A 312 -0.01 1.37 16.65
CA THR A 312 0.67 0.29 15.91
C THR A 312 0.08 -1.05 16.30
N ASP A 313 0.54 -2.15 15.70
CA ASP A 313 0.07 -3.50 16.05
C ASP A 313 0.25 -3.85 17.55
N GLN A 314 1.18 -3.18 18.24
CA GLN A 314 1.49 -3.46 19.64
C GLN A 314 0.51 -2.83 20.65
N ASN A 315 -0.14 -1.72 20.29
CA ASN A 315 -0.98 -0.93 21.20
C ASN A 315 -2.38 -0.63 20.67
N LEU A 316 -2.76 -1.19 19.51
CA LEU A 316 -4.11 -1.10 18.98
C LEU A 316 -5.11 -1.85 19.88
N PRO A 317 -6.34 -1.32 20.11
CA PRO A 317 -7.37 -2.04 20.84
C PRO A 317 -7.65 -3.43 20.27
N GLN A 318 -7.76 -4.44 21.14
CA GLN A 318 -7.90 -5.84 20.72
C GLN A 318 -9.18 -6.09 19.92
N ASP A 319 -10.32 -5.51 20.30
CA ASP A 319 -11.59 -5.71 19.58
C ASP A 319 -11.49 -5.28 18.10
N ILE A 320 -10.76 -4.20 17.81
CA ILE A 320 -10.52 -3.72 16.44
C ILE A 320 -9.62 -4.71 15.70
N ARG A 321 -8.52 -5.13 16.33
CA ARG A 321 -7.57 -6.10 15.77
C ARG A 321 -8.27 -7.42 15.45
N ASP A 322 -8.99 -7.98 16.41
CA ASP A 322 -9.70 -9.26 16.30
C ASP A 322 -10.78 -9.21 15.22
N THR A 323 -11.47 -8.08 15.06
CA THR A 323 -12.43 -7.88 13.98
C THR A 323 -11.78 -8.04 12.61
N VAL A 324 -10.61 -7.44 12.38
CA VAL A 324 -9.89 -7.58 11.10
C VAL A 324 -9.36 -8.99 10.91
N ILE A 325 -8.68 -9.54 11.91
CA ILE A 325 -8.03 -10.85 11.80
C ILE A 325 -9.05 -11.96 11.58
N SER A 326 -10.16 -11.94 12.33
CA SER A 326 -11.25 -12.90 12.15
C SER A 326 -11.90 -12.79 10.77
N SER A 327 -12.16 -11.57 10.29
CA SER A 327 -12.73 -11.33 8.95
C SER A 327 -11.81 -11.87 7.85
N LEU A 328 -10.51 -11.56 7.92
CA LEU A 328 -9.51 -12.07 6.98
C LEU A 328 -9.39 -13.60 7.03
N SER A 329 -9.37 -14.18 8.23
CA SER A 329 -9.24 -15.63 8.42
C SER A 329 -10.45 -16.39 7.86
N ASN A 330 -11.66 -15.92 8.18
CA ASN A 330 -12.90 -16.52 7.71
C ASN A 330 -13.00 -16.43 6.18
N PHE A 331 -12.74 -15.25 5.61
CA PHE A 331 -12.75 -15.07 4.16
C PHE A 331 -11.71 -15.95 3.45
N THR A 332 -10.49 -15.99 3.99
CA THR A 332 -9.41 -16.85 3.45
C THR A 332 -9.79 -18.32 3.50
N SER A 333 -10.46 -18.76 4.57
CA SER A 333 -10.95 -20.13 4.70
C SER A 333 -12.04 -20.44 3.67
N SER A 334 -13.00 -19.54 3.47
CA SER A 334 -14.02 -19.66 2.43
C SER A 334 -13.40 -19.71 1.03
N LEU A 335 -12.43 -18.85 0.75
CA LEU A 335 -11.74 -18.80 -0.54
C LEU A 335 -10.96 -20.11 -0.83
N LYS A 336 -10.40 -20.75 0.20
CA LYS A 336 -9.68 -22.04 0.08
C LYS A 336 -10.60 -23.23 -0.24
N THR A 337 -11.91 -23.11 -0.08
CA THR A 337 -12.87 -24.16 -0.49
C THR A 337 -12.92 -24.32 -2.02
N PHE A 338 -12.43 -23.33 -2.77
CA PHE A 338 -12.28 -23.37 -4.22
C PHE A 338 -10.85 -23.76 -4.62
N ALA A 339 -10.71 -24.46 -5.74
CA ALA A 339 -9.43 -24.96 -6.23
C ALA A 339 -8.56 -23.82 -6.84
N CYS A 340 -7.87 -23.08 -5.97
CA CYS A 340 -6.92 -22.05 -6.39
C CYS A 340 -5.84 -22.62 -7.31
N GLY A 341 -5.54 -21.91 -8.40
CA GLY A 341 -4.53 -22.31 -9.39
C GLY A 341 -5.02 -23.33 -10.43
N ARG A 342 -6.26 -23.82 -10.33
CA ARG A 342 -6.92 -24.64 -11.36
C ARG A 342 -7.96 -23.83 -12.12
N ASP A 343 -8.83 -23.16 -11.38
CA ASP A 343 -9.97 -22.41 -11.92
C ASP A 343 -9.64 -20.90 -11.84
N TRP A 344 -9.53 -20.24 -13.00
CA TRP A 344 -9.41 -18.78 -13.08
C TRP A 344 -10.81 -18.17 -13.03
N TYR A 345 -11.08 -17.28 -12.06
CA TYR A 345 -12.37 -16.59 -11.96
C TYR A 345 -12.58 -15.59 -13.11
N SER A 346 -11.48 -15.10 -13.67
CA SER A 346 -11.38 -14.41 -14.96
C SER A 346 -9.92 -14.49 -15.47
N PRO A 347 -9.63 -14.13 -16.73
CA PRO A 347 -8.26 -14.08 -17.25
C PRO A 347 -7.31 -13.13 -16.51
N LEU A 348 -7.84 -12.24 -15.66
CA LEU A 348 -7.10 -11.17 -14.99
C LEU A 348 -7.06 -11.31 -13.47
N GLN A 349 -7.75 -12.31 -12.90
CA GLN A 349 -7.97 -12.38 -11.46
C GLN A 349 -7.66 -13.76 -10.90
N THR A 350 -7.00 -13.76 -9.74
CA THR A 350 -6.47 -14.95 -9.09
C THR A 350 -6.96 -15.05 -7.65
N CYS A 351 -6.76 -16.20 -6.99
CA CYS A 351 -7.09 -16.31 -5.57
C CYS A 351 -6.32 -15.30 -4.71
N THR A 352 -5.03 -15.10 -5.00
CA THR A 352 -4.23 -14.09 -4.30
C THR A 352 -4.77 -12.68 -4.57
N GLY A 353 -5.17 -12.40 -5.81
CA GLY A 353 -5.85 -11.15 -6.18
C GLY A 353 -7.14 -10.92 -5.38
N CYS A 354 -8.03 -11.91 -5.33
CA CYS A 354 -9.26 -11.88 -4.53
C CYS A 354 -8.98 -11.65 -3.03
N GLN A 355 -8.02 -12.39 -2.46
CA GLN A 355 -7.65 -12.25 -1.05
C GLN A 355 -7.11 -10.85 -0.74
N ASN A 356 -6.24 -10.32 -1.60
CA ASN A 356 -5.68 -8.98 -1.45
C ASN A 356 -6.73 -7.88 -1.61
N ALA A 357 -7.66 -8.05 -2.55
CA ALA A 357 -8.80 -7.16 -2.73
C ALA A 357 -9.66 -7.11 -1.45
N TYR A 358 -10.05 -8.27 -0.91
CA TYR A 358 -10.83 -8.35 0.32
C TYR A 358 -10.07 -7.74 1.50
N ARG A 359 -8.77 -7.99 1.62
CA ARG A 359 -7.94 -7.39 2.67
C ARG A 359 -7.97 -5.86 2.59
N LYS A 360 -7.74 -5.29 1.40
CA LYS A 360 -7.78 -3.84 1.21
C LYS A 360 -9.15 -3.26 1.59
N TRP A 361 -10.23 -3.93 1.18
CA TRP A 361 -11.59 -3.54 1.53
C TRP A 361 -11.83 -3.59 3.04
N VAL A 362 -11.62 -4.73 3.71
CA VAL A 362 -11.90 -4.88 5.14
C VAL A 362 -11.06 -3.93 5.99
N CYS A 363 -9.80 -3.68 5.62
CA CYS A 363 -8.98 -2.67 6.29
C CYS A 363 -9.58 -1.27 6.15
N SER A 364 -10.09 -0.88 4.97
CA SER A 364 -10.75 0.41 4.79
C SER A 364 -12.08 0.51 5.54
N ILE A 365 -12.80 -0.60 5.71
CA ILE A 365 -14.03 -0.67 6.51
C ILE A 365 -13.72 -0.71 8.00
N VAL A 366 -12.65 -1.32 8.48
CA VAL A 366 -12.40 -1.34 9.94
C VAL A 366 -11.74 -0.05 10.42
N PHE A 367 -10.92 0.59 9.59
CA PHE A 367 -10.21 1.81 9.92
C PHE A 367 -10.73 3.00 9.10
N PRO A 368 -11.78 3.70 9.58
CA PRO A 368 -12.25 4.91 8.92
C PRO A 368 -11.18 6.00 8.95
N ARG A 369 -11.14 6.81 7.89
CA ARG A 369 -10.22 7.94 7.79
C ARG A 369 -10.84 9.17 8.46
N CYS A 370 -10.07 9.80 9.32
CA CYS A 370 -10.47 11.00 10.03
C CYS A 370 -9.78 12.24 9.43
N GLY A 371 -10.57 13.27 9.13
CA GLY A 371 -10.14 14.56 8.62
C GLY A 371 -10.63 15.72 9.48
N GLU A 372 -10.13 16.92 9.20
CA GLU A 372 -10.59 18.13 9.86
C GLU A 372 -12.03 18.48 9.46
N PRO A 373 -12.84 19.07 10.36
CA PRO A 373 -14.08 19.72 9.99
C PRO A 373 -13.87 20.66 8.81
N ILE A 374 -14.57 20.41 7.70
CA ILE A 374 -14.57 21.30 6.56
C ILE A 374 -15.65 22.36 6.80
N PRO A 375 -15.33 23.66 6.72
CA PRO A 375 -16.35 24.70 6.80
C PRO A 375 -17.41 24.50 5.72
N ASP A 376 -18.69 24.74 6.03
CA ASP A 376 -19.81 24.55 5.08
C ASP A 376 -19.58 25.26 3.73
N SER A 377 -18.91 26.42 3.74
CA SER A 377 -18.56 27.19 2.54
C SER A 377 -17.60 26.48 1.58
N ALA A 378 -16.83 25.49 2.05
CA ALA A 378 -15.93 24.69 1.23
C ALA A 378 -16.57 23.37 0.74
N LEU A 379 -17.76 23.02 1.23
CA LEU A 379 -18.57 21.89 0.76
C LEU A 379 -19.55 22.29 -0.36
N GLU A 380 -19.74 23.58 -0.59
CA GLU A 380 -20.44 24.12 -1.76
C GLU A 380 -19.59 23.86 -3.02
N ALA A 381 -19.91 22.79 -3.75
CA ALA A 381 -19.31 22.55 -5.06
C ALA A 381 -19.52 23.79 -5.96
N PRO A 382 -18.54 24.21 -6.78
CA PRO A 382 -18.80 25.21 -7.80
C PRO A 382 -19.91 24.68 -8.69
N GLN A 383 -21.08 25.33 -8.68
CA GLN A 383 -22.11 25.07 -9.67
C GLN A 383 -21.49 25.40 -11.03
N LEU A 384 -21.03 24.38 -11.76
CA LEU A 384 -20.76 24.52 -13.19
C LEU A 384 -22.13 24.75 -13.84
N ALA A 385 -22.54 26.01 -13.89
CA ALA A 385 -23.74 26.45 -14.57
C ALA A 385 -23.54 26.23 -16.06
N PHE A 386 -23.91 25.04 -16.55
CA PHE A 386 -24.23 24.84 -17.96
C PHE A 386 -25.56 25.53 -18.25
N ASN A 387 -25.55 26.86 -18.27
CA ASN A 387 -26.65 27.66 -18.77
C ASN A 387 -26.60 27.61 -20.30
N ASP A 388 -27.06 26.50 -20.89
CA ASP A 388 -27.51 26.48 -22.28
C ASP A 388 -28.98 26.90 -22.31
N PRO A 389 -29.31 28.13 -22.78
CA PRO A 389 -30.67 28.65 -22.76
C PRO A 389 -31.64 27.93 -23.72
N ASN A 390 -31.20 26.93 -24.49
CA ASN A 390 -32.04 26.21 -25.46
C ASN A 390 -32.20 24.69 -25.20
N SER A 391 -31.73 24.18 -24.06
CA SER A 391 -31.84 22.76 -23.74
C SER A 391 -33.06 22.44 -22.86
N ASN A 392 -34.14 21.94 -23.48
CA ASN A 392 -35.20 21.17 -22.79
C ASN A 392 -34.67 19.80 -22.29
N ARG A 393 -33.63 19.78 -21.45
CA ARG A 393 -33.15 18.57 -20.78
C ARG A 393 -33.40 18.63 -19.28
N ARG A 394 -33.79 17.47 -18.76
CA ARG A 394 -34.26 17.13 -17.41
C ARG A 394 -33.44 17.78 -16.27
N PRO A 395 -34.08 18.06 -15.11
CA PRO A 395 -33.41 18.66 -13.97
C PRO A 395 -32.37 17.71 -13.37
N ASP A 396 -31.28 18.30 -12.91
CA ASP A 396 -30.35 17.83 -11.89
C ASP A 396 -29.86 16.38 -12.03
N ILE A 397 -28.72 16.18 -12.71
CA ILE A 397 -27.79 15.15 -12.27
C ILE A 397 -27.05 15.77 -11.07
N PRO A 398 -27.29 15.32 -9.83
CA PRO A 398 -26.55 15.85 -8.68
C PRO A 398 -25.06 15.64 -8.95
N LEU A 399 -24.28 16.72 -8.83
CA LEU A 399 -22.83 16.59 -8.81
C LEU A 399 -22.45 15.56 -7.72
N PRO A 400 -21.48 14.67 -7.97
CA PRO A 400 -21.05 13.72 -6.96
C PRO A 400 -20.61 14.48 -5.71
N GLN A 401 -21.40 14.36 -4.65
CA GLN A 401 -21.10 14.99 -3.37
C GLN A 401 -19.82 14.37 -2.81
N ALA A 402 -18.99 15.18 -2.14
CA ALA A 402 -17.80 14.67 -1.47
C ALA A 402 -18.19 13.51 -0.54
N ALA A 403 -17.41 12.43 -0.55
CA ALA A 403 -17.64 11.24 0.28
C ALA A 403 -17.26 11.47 1.76
N LEU A 404 -17.60 12.65 2.28
CA LEU A 404 -17.26 13.13 3.62
C LEU A 404 -18.53 13.23 4.45
N VAL A 405 -18.44 12.80 5.70
CA VAL A 405 -19.54 12.86 6.66
C VAL A 405 -19.06 13.50 7.94
N THR A 406 -19.74 14.57 8.35
CA THR A 406 -19.54 15.15 9.67
C THR A 406 -20.05 14.19 10.74
N ARG A 407 -19.15 13.78 11.64
CA ARG A 407 -19.50 13.00 12.83
C ARG A 407 -19.46 13.91 14.04
N ASN A 408 -20.64 14.20 14.59
CA ASN A 408 -20.78 15.03 15.78
C ASN A 408 -20.12 14.36 17.01
N ALA A 409 -19.73 15.19 17.98
CA ALA A 409 -19.25 14.71 19.27
C ALA A 409 -20.26 13.75 19.92
N ASN A 410 -19.77 12.60 20.39
CA ASN A 410 -20.52 11.50 21.00
C ASN A 410 -21.55 10.83 20.07
N ALA A 411 -21.51 11.08 18.75
CA ALA A 411 -22.32 10.34 17.81
C ALA A 411 -21.92 8.86 17.82
N ALA A 412 -22.90 7.99 17.57
CA ALA A 412 -22.63 6.57 17.39
C ALA A 412 -21.64 6.39 16.21
N PRO A 413 -20.54 5.66 16.41
CA PRO A 413 -19.62 5.39 15.33
C PRO A 413 -20.28 4.49 14.29
N ARG A 414 -19.76 4.53 13.07
CA ARG A 414 -20.20 3.68 11.96
C ARG A 414 -20.28 2.19 12.30
N SER A 415 -19.41 1.72 13.19
CA SER A 415 -19.32 0.32 13.59
C SER A 415 -19.29 0.20 15.12
N PRO A 416 -20.07 -0.70 15.75
CA PRO A 416 -20.18 -0.79 17.21
C PRO A 416 -18.89 -1.12 17.97
N PHE A 417 -17.91 -1.74 17.32
CA PHE A 417 -16.60 -2.06 17.92
C PHE A 417 -15.64 -0.84 17.94
N LEU A 418 -16.00 0.24 17.24
CA LEU A 418 -15.24 1.49 17.33
C LEU A 418 -15.74 2.29 18.55
N PRO A 419 -14.85 3.01 19.25
CA PRO A 419 -15.25 3.91 20.32
C PRO A 419 -15.91 5.17 19.75
N SER A 420 -16.88 5.74 20.47
CA SER A 420 -17.39 7.09 20.20
C SER A 420 -16.38 8.14 20.66
N LEU A 421 -16.11 9.14 19.83
CA LEU A 421 -15.26 10.27 20.19
C LEU A 421 -16.09 11.42 20.76
N ASN A 422 -15.55 12.16 21.72
CA ASN A 422 -16.18 13.33 22.33
C ASN A 422 -15.94 14.64 21.55
N VAL A 423 -15.56 14.53 20.30
CA VAL A 423 -15.14 15.63 19.42
C VAL A 423 -15.73 15.42 18.04
N GLU A 424 -15.99 16.53 17.36
CA GLU A 424 -16.42 16.51 15.97
C GLU A 424 -15.25 16.22 15.03
N TYR A 425 -15.49 15.41 14.00
CA TYR A 425 -14.52 15.14 12.95
C TYR A 425 -15.21 14.85 11.62
N GLN A 426 -14.46 14.95 10.52
CA GLN A 426 -14.92 14.48 9.22
C GLN A 426 -14.49 13.04 9.00
N GLU A 427 -15.43 12.15 8.70
CA GLU A 427 -15.16 10.79 8.27
C GLU A 427 -15.12 10.75 6.74
N LEU A 428 -14.00 10.31 6.16
CA LEU A 428 -13.96 9.96 4.75
C LEU A 428 -14.50 8.53 4.57
N LEU A 429 -15.61 8.43 3.86
CA LEU A 429 -16.28 7.18 3.58
C LEU A 429 -15.41 6.30 2.67
N PRO A 430 -15.42 4.97 2.89
CA PRO A 430 -14.72 4.04 2.02
C PRO A 430 -15.20 4.15 0.57
N CYS A 431 -14.27 4.24 -0.38
CA CYS A 431 -14.62 4.27 -1.80
C CYS A 431 -15.33 2.97 -2.19
N ILE A 432 -16.52 3.06 -2.79
CA ILE A 432 -17.32 1.90 -3.21
C ILE A 432 -16.53 1.00 -4.19
N GLU A 433 -15.59 1.59 -4.91
CA GLU A 433 -14.64 0.92 -5.79
C GLU A 433 -13.82 -0.13 -5.04
N THR A 434 -13.47 0.09 -3.76
CA THR A 434 -12.75 -0.92 -2.97
C THR A 434 -13.59 -2.18 -2.80
N CYS A 435 -14.91 -2.05 -2.62
CA CYS A 435 -15.83 -3.18 -2.59
C CYS A 435 -15.95 -3.82 -3.98
N ASN A 436 -16.16 -3.01 -5.03
CA ASN A 436 -16.33 -3.51 -6.40
C ASN A 436 -15.06 -4.20 -6.92
N ILE A 437 -13.89 -3.88 -6.38
CA ILE A 437 -12.64 -4.61 -6.63
C ILE A 437 -12.72 -6.02 -6.02
N VAL A 438 -13.30 -6.21 -4.83
CA VAL A 438 -13.54 -7.56 -4.29
C VAL A 438 -14.49 -8.33 -5.20
N ASP A 439 -15.63 -7.72 -5.55
CA ASP A 439 -16.66 -8.34 -6.40
C ASP A 439 -16.08 -8.89 -7.71
N ARG A 440 -15.30 -8.06 -8.42
CA ARG A 440 -14.69 -8.46 -9.70
C ARG A 440 -13.49 -9.42 -9.56
N SER A 441 -12.83 -9.44 -8.40
CA SER A 441 -11.61 -10.24 -8.21
C SER A 441 -11.92 -11.66 -7.71
N CYS A 442 -13.09 -11.84 -7.10
CA CYS A 442 -13.45 -13.05 -6.38
C CYS A 442 -14.40 -13.96 -7.16
N PRO A 443 -14.41 -15.27 -6.87
CA PRO A 443 -15.34 -16.21 -7.49
C PRO A 443 -16.80 -15.79 -7.29
N PRO A 444 -17.65 -15.86 -8.33
CA PRO A 444 -19.08 -15.59 -8.20
C PRO A 444 -19.79 -16.45 -7.14
N LEU A 445 -19.25 -17.64 -6.84
CA LEU A 445 -19.79 -18.55 -5.83
C LEU A 445 -19.69 -18.00 -4.40
N LEU A 446 -18.78 -17.05 -4.13
CA LEU A 446 -18.75 -16.33 -2.85
C LEU A 446 -19.94 -15.38 -2.69
N LYS A 447 -20.72 -15.14 -3.76
CA LYS A 447 -21.89 -14.25 -3.80
C LYS A 447 -21.60 -12.89 -3.16
N TRP A 448 -20.38 -12.39 -3.32
CA TRP A 448 -20.01 -11.05 -2.89
C TRP A 448 -20.94 -10.06 -3.58
N LYS A 449 -21.46 -9.09 -2.84
CA LYS A 449 -22.31 -8.04 -3.40
C LYS A 449 -21.98 -6.72 -2.75
N CYS A 450 -21.71 -5.73 -3.58
CA CYS A 450 -21.54 -4.36 -3.14
C CYS A 450 -22.89 -3.63 -3.13
N PRO A 451 -23.07 -2.62 -2.27
CA PRO A 451 -24.25 -1.77 -2.29
C PRO A 451 -24.48 -1.09 -3.63
N SER A 452 -25.75 -0.77 -3.92
CA SER A 452 -26.10 0.04 -5.09
C SER A 452 -25.63 1.49 -4.93
N VAL A 453 -25.31 2.12 -6.06
CA VAL A 453 -24.86 3.52 -6.16
C VAL A 453 -25.98 4.55 -5.90
N GLU A 454 -27.22 4.10 -5.72
CA GLU A 454 -28.41 4.95 -5.55
C GLU A 454 -28.61 5.43 -4.09
N VAL A 455 -27.75 4.99 -3.17
CA VAL A 455 -27.82 5.33 -1.76
C VAL A 455 -26.44 5.85 -1.31
N ASN A 456 -26.40 6.93 -0.52
CA ASN A 456 -25.13 7.49 -0.04
C ASN A 456 -24.39 6.48 0.85
N ALA A 457 -23.07 6.43 0.73
CA ALA A 457 -22.22 5.50 1.48
C ALA A 457 -22.41 5.60 3.02
N ASP A 458 -22.84 6.75 3.54
CA ASP A 458 -23.12 6.99 4.97
C ASP A 458 -24.28 6.14 5.51
N THR A 459 -25.33 5.92 4.72
CA THR A 459 -26.47 5.07 5.11
C THR A 459 -26.23 3.58 4.80
N LEU A 460 -25.28 3.27 3.91
CA LEU A 460 -24.98 1.91 3.45
C LEU A 460 -23.87 1.20 4.23
N TYR A 461 -22.82 1.85 4.70
CA TYR A 461 -21.71 1.14 5.35
C TYR A 461 -21.99 0.66 6.78
N PRO A 462 -22.67 1.45 7.64
CA PRO A 462 -23.18 0.92 8.92
C PRO A 462 -24.12 -0.25 8.68
N SER A 463 -24.96 -0.14 7.64
CA SER A 463 -25.90 -1.19 7.26
C SER A 463 -25.27 -2.33 6.50
N LEU A 464 -24.09 -2.25 5.88
CA LEU A 464 -23.37 -3.38 5.28
C LEU A 464 -22.73 -4.26 6.34
N GLN A 465 -22.18 -3.62 7.38
CA GLN A 465 -21.69 -4.33 8.55
C GLN A 465 -22.86 -4.96 9.32
N SER A 466 -24.02 -4.28 9.32
CA SER A 466 -25.28 -4.87 9.78
C SER A 466 -25.92 -5.83 8.77
N THR A 467 -25.65 -5.79 7.46
CA THR A 467 -26.26 -6.65 6.41
C THR A 467 -25.48 -7.95 6.23
N ILE A 468 -24.18 -7.96 6.55
CA ILE A 468 -23.44 -9.17 6.94
C ILE A 468 -24.10 -9.83 8.18
N ILE A 469 -24.96 -9.10 8.91
CA ILE A 469 -25.66 -9.54 10.12
C ILE A 469 -27.22 -9.58 9.98
N GLN A 470 -27.85 -8.99 8.95
CA GLN A 470 -29.31 -8.69 8.94
C GLN A 470 -30.06 -8.98 7.64
N SER A 471 -29.46 -9.59 6.61
CA SER A 471 -30.27 -10.31 5.61
C SER A 471 -29.80 -11.75 5.51
N GLY A 472 -30.00 -12.43 6.63
CA GLY A 472 -29.79 -13.86 6.75
C GLY A 472 -28.64 -14.26 7.68
N PHE A 473 -28.79 -15.44 8.28
CA PHE A 473 -27.77 -16.03 9.15
C PHE A 473 -26.71 -16.72 8.28
N ASN A 474 -25.54 -16.08 8.18
CA ASN A 474 -24.35 -16.63 7.52
C ASN A 474 -23.33 -17.09 8.55
N TYR A 475 -23.06 -18.40 8.62
CA TYR A 475 -22.15 -18.97 9.61
C TYR A 475 -21.46 -20.23 9.07
N ALA A 476 -20.23 -20.49 9.49
CA ALA A 476 -19.53 -21.72 9.19
C ALA A 476 -18.93 -22.30 10.47
N TYR A 477 -19.01 -23.62 10.62
CA TYR A 477 -18.43 -24.32 11.77
C TYR A 477 -17.90 -25.68 11.36
N SER A 478 -16.75 -26.04 11.93
CA SER A 478 -16.04 -27.27 11.60
C SER A 478 -15.73 -28.06 12.86
N VAL A 479 -15.97 -29.36 12.80
CA VAL A 479 -15.62 -30.31 13.86
C VAL A 479 -14.57 -31.28 13.30
N PRO A 480 -13.43 -31.47 13.99
CA PRO A 480 -12.45 -32.46 13.56
C PRO A 480 -13.02 -33.88 13.70
N PHE A 481 -12.66 -34.76 12.77
CA PHE A 481 -12.83 -36.20 12.99
C PHE A 481 -11.90 -36.64 14.13
N PRO A 482 -12.29 -37.65 14.95
CA PRO A 482 -11.40 -38.20 15.98
C PRO A 482 -10.05 -38.64 15.38
N LYS A 483 -8.94 -38.43 16.09
CA LYS A 483 -7.60 -38.75 15.57
C LYS A 483 -7.42 -40.23 15.21
N ASP A 484 -8.11 -41.11 15.92
CA ASP A 484 -8.10 -42.57 15.69
C ASP A 484 -9.29 -43.04 14.82
N CYS A 485 -9.96 -42.12 14.12
CA CYS A 485 -11.18 -42.40 13.38
C CYS A 485 -10.93 -43.29 12.15
N LYS A 486 -11.50 -44.50 12.17
CA LYS A 486 -11.43 -45.50 11.08
C LYS A 486 -12.42 -45.23 9.93
N ILE A 487 -13.31 -44.26 10.07
CA ILE A 487 -14.34 -43.94 9.08
C ILE A 487 -13.66 -43.41 7.82
N ALA A 488 -13.80 -44.05 6.66
CA ALA A 488 -13.26 -43.53 5.40
C ALA A 488 -14.06 -42.30 4.91
N THR A 489 -13.49 -41.51 3.99
CA THR A 489 -14.17 -40.31 3.46
C THR A 489 -15.47 -40.69 2.74
N GLU A 490 -15.44 -41.81 2.01
CA GLU A 490 -16.57 -42.40 1.31
C GLU A 490 -17.66 -42.84 2.29
N GLN A 491 -17.28 -43.48 3.41
CA GLN A 491 -18.22 -43.90 4.46
C GLN A 491 -18.88 -42.70 5.15
N ALA A 492 -18.08 -41.67 5.47
CA ALA A 492 -18.62 -40.42 6.02
C ALA A 492 -19.56 -39.72 5.02
N PHE A 493 -19.28 -39.81 3.71
CA PHE A 493 -20.17 -39.29 2.69
C PHE A 493 -21.49 -40.07 2.59
N GLU A 494 -21.45 -41.40 2.68
CA GLU A 494 -22.68 -42.19 2.71
C GLU A 494 -23.53 -41.89 3.95
N ALA A 495 -22.90 -41.56 5.08
CA ALA A 495 -23.61 -41.03 6.24
C ALA A 495 -24.26 -39.67 5.95
N LEU A 496 -23.59 -38.76 5.24
CA LEU A 496 -24.19 -37.50 4.78
C LEU A 496 -25.35 -37.74 3.80
N ARG A 497 -25.24 -38.74 2.91
CA ARG A 497 -26.35 -39.15 2.04
C ARG A 497 -27.51 -39.72 2.86
N ALA A 498 -27.25 -40.49 3.92
CA ALA A 498 -28.29 -40.94 4.83
C ALA A 498 -28.96 -39.76 5.56
N LYS A 499 -28.20 -38.75 5.98
CA LYS A 499 -28.72 -37.50 6.54
C LYS A 499 -29.59 -36.73 5.54
N SER A 500 -29.22 -36.75 4.27
CA SER A 500 -30.01 -36.15 3.19
C SER A 500 -31.38 -36.83 3.04
N ARG A 501 -31.49 -38.14 3.27
CA ARG A 501 -32.78 -38.85 3.27
C ARG A 501 -33.59 -38.61 4.54
N ASP A 502 -32.94 -38.68 5.70
CA ASP A 502 -33.60 -38.49 6.99
C ASP A 502 -32.70 -37.72 7.99
N PRO A 503 -32.88 -36.39 8.11
CA PRO A 503 -32.06 -35.56 8.98
C PRO A 503 -32.36 -35.78 10.46
N ARG A 504 -33.51 -36.39 10.81
CA ARG A 504 -33.92 -36.67 12.20
C ARG A 504 -32.96 -37.63 12.90
N ARG A 505 -32.28 -38.47 12.13
CA ARG A 505 -31.25 -39.39 12.63
C ARG A 505 -29.96 -38.69 13.07
N PHE A 506 -29.79 -37.42 12.68
CA PHE A 506 -28.57 -36.65 12.91
C PHE A 506 -28.80 -35.48 13.86
N ILE A 507 -29.97 -34.84 13.77
CA ILE A 507 -30.31 -33.66 14.56
C ILE A 507 -31.79 -33.65 14.95
N SER A 508 -32.10 -33.12 16.13
CA SER A 508 -33.46 -33.09 16.70
C SER A 508 -34.37 -31.97 16.16
N GLY A 509 -33.88 -31.17 15.20
CA GLY A 509 -34.59 -30.00 14.66
C GLY A 509 -35.80 -30.32 13.77
N PHE A 510 -35.96 -31.59 13.36
CA PHE A 510 -36.98 -32.02 12.41
C PHE A 510 -37.97 -33.00 13.05
N SER A 511 -39.25 -32.87 12.72
CA SER A 511 -40.31 -33.79 13.16
C SER A 511 -40.65 -34.83 12.08
N SER A 512 -40.52 -34.49 10.80
CA SER A 512 -40.71 -35.43 9.69
C SER A 512 -39.78 -35.12 8.52
N ALA A 513 -39.49 -36.15 7.73
CA ALA A 513 -38.77 -36.05 6.46
C ALA A 513 -39.29 -37.12 5.50
N GLN A 514 -39.59 -36.73 4.27
CA GLN A 514 -40.10 -37.58 3.20
C GLN A 514 -39.32 -37.30 1.91
N VAL A 515 -38.67 -38.32 1.37
CA VAL A 515 -38.02 -38.24 0.06
C VAL A 515 -39.09 -38.22 -1.04
N LEU A 516 -39.01 -37.24 -1.93
CA LEU A 516 -39.92 -37.06 -3.06
C LEU A 516 -39.30 -37.58 -4.36
N GLU A 517 -38.01 -37.32 -4.55
CA GLU A 517 -37.24 -37.73 -5.73
C GLU A 517 -35.83 -38.08 -5.30
N GLU A 518 -35.23 -39.10 -5.90
CA GLU A 518 -33.87 -39.50 -5.59
C GLU A 518 -33.14 -40.06 -6.82
N THR A 519 -31.90 -39.59 -7.00
CA THR A 519 -30.90 -40.11 -7.94
C THR A 519 -29.55 -40.22 -7.22
N PRO A 520 -28.52 -40.86 -7.79
CA PRO A 520 -27.20 -40.97 -7.15
C PRO A 520 -26.53 -39.62 -6.79
N ARG A 521 -26.92 -38.53 -7.46
CA ARG A 521 -26.35 -37.19 -7.29
C ARG A 521 -27.35 -36.12 -6.83
N TYR A 522 -28.60 -36.49 -6.56
CA TYR A 522 -29.63 -35.53 -6.21
C TYR A 522 -30.72 -36.17 -5.35
N ILE A 523 -31.17 -35.48 -4.31
CA ILE A 523 -32.31 -35.87 -3.48
C ILE A 523 -33.22 -34.66 -3.36
N LYS A 524 -34.52 -34.82 -3.63
CA LYS A 524 -35.55 -33.86 -3.27
C LYS A 524 -36.31 -34.39 -2.08
N ARG A 525 -36.47 -33.59 -1.02
CA ARG A 525 -37.23 -34.00 0.16
C ARG A 525 -38.18 -32.92 0.65
N LYS A 526 -39.24 -33.36 1.30
CA LYS A 526 -40.17 -32.54 2.06
C LYS A 526 -39.97 -32.83 3.54
N GLU A 527 -39.83 -31.80 4.35
CA GLU A 527 -39.55 -31.93 5.78
C GLU A 527 -40.39 -30.97 6.61
N ALA A 528 -40.60 -31.33 7.87
CA ALA A 528 -41.27 -30.47 8.83
C ALA A 528 -40.34 -30.16 10.01
N LEU A 529 -40.28 -28.89 10.40
CA LEU A 529 -39.51 -28.44 11.55
C LEU A 529 -40.24 -28.79 12.84
N ALA A 530 -39.50 -29.25 13.86
CA ALA A 530 -40.07 -29.68 15.13
C ALA A 530 -40.66 -28.52 15.97
N ARG A 531 -40.16 -27.29 15.80
CA ARG A 531 -40.50 -26.14 16.65
C ARG A 531 -41.85 -25.50 16.32
N ASN A 532 -42.20 -25.42 15.04
CA ASN A 532 -43.36 -24.69 14.54
C ASN A 532 -44.19 -25.49 13.52
N GLY A 533 -43.79 -26.72 13.19
CA GLY A 533 -44.46 -27.55 12.20
C GLY A 533 -44.38 -27.00 10.78
N LEU A 534 -43.55 -25.98 10.53
CA LEU A 534 -43.39 -25.45 9.17
C LEU A 534 -42.80 -26.51 8.27
N VAL A 535 -43.40 -26.60 7.11
CA VAL A 535 -43.09 -27.58 6.09
C VAL A 535 -42.35 -26.88 4.97
N GLN A 536 -41.18 -27.39 4.62
CA GLN A 536 -40.35 -26.87 3.53
C GLN A 536 -39.93 -27.99 2.59
N VAL A 537 -39.65 -27.63 1.34
CA VAL A 537 -39.08 -28.53 0.34
C VAL A 537 -37.62 -28.16 0.13
N GLU A 538 -36.75 -29.16 0.20
CA GLU A 538 -35.32 -29.00 -0.07
C GLU A 538 -34.91 -29.78 -1.32
N ASP A 539 -34.08 -29.14 -2.13
CA ASP A 539 -33.33 -29.70 -3.25
C ASP A 539 -31.88 -29.93 -2.79
N LEU A 540 -31.43 -31.18 -2.78
CA LEU A 540 -30.11 -31.57 -2.29
C LEU A 540 -29.24 -32.08 -3.43
N ASP A 541 -28.15 -31.37 -3.73
CA ASP A 541 -27.14 -31.82 -4.69
C ASP A 541 -26.04 -32.60 -3.97
N LEU A 542 -25.75 -33.81 -4.44
CA LEU A 542 -24.74 -34.69 -3.88
C LEU A 542 -23.52 -34.73 -4.79
N TYR A 543 -22.36 -34.37 -4.24
CA TYR A 543 -21.05 -34.39 -4.89
C TYR A 543 -20.11 -35.35 -4.13
N PRO A 544 -20.21 -36.67 -4.42
CA PRO A 544 -19.36 -37.65 -3.77
C PRO A 544 -17.87 -37.41 -4.08
N PRO A 545 -16.96 -37.69 -3.13
CA PRO A 545 -17.21 -38.21 -1.78
C PRO A 545 -17.16 -37.13 -0.69
N THR A 546 -17.35 -35.84 -1.00
CA THR A 546 -16.97 -34.78 -0.03
C THR A 546 -18.02 -33.72 0.23
N LEU A 547 -19.02 -33.52 -0.63
CA LEU A 547 -19.90 -32.35 -0.50
C LEU A 547 -21.37 -32.71 -0.74
N VAL A 548 -22.23 -32.18 0.13
CA VAL A 548 -23.67 -32.12 -0.08
C VAL A 548 -24.14 -30.68 0.06
N VAL A 549 -24.92 -30.19 -0.90
CA VAL A 549 -25.51 -28.85 -0.90
C VAL A 549 -27.02 -28.97 -0.73
N PHE A 550 -27.57 -28.37 0.31
CA PHE A 550 -28.99 -28.34 0.65
C PHE A 550 -29.54 -26.98 0.24
N LYS A 551 -30.59 -26.94 -0.56
CA LYS A 551 -31.26 -25.70 -1.01
C LYS A 551 -32.72 -25.77 -0.64
N ALA A 552 -33.14 -24.99 0.34
CA ALA A 552 -34.55 -24.88 0.70
C ALA A 552 -35.30 -23.94 -0.26
N ASP A 553 -36.58 -24.21 -0.48
CA ASP A 553 -37.52 -23.34 -1.20
C ASP A 553 -37.66 -21.93 -0.60
N THR A 554 -37.32 -21.78 0.68
CA THR A 554 -37.17 -20.48 1.38
C THR A 554 -35.99 -19.63 0.88
N GLY A 555 -35.13 -20.19 0.01
CA GLY A 555 -33.91 -19.56 -0.48
C GLY A 555 -32.69 -19.76 0.43
N SER A 556 -32.86 -20.50 1.54
CA SER A 556 -31.75 -20.87 2.43
C SER A 556 -30.87 -21.95 1.80
N VAL A 557 -29.56 -21.86 2.00
CA VAL A 557 -28.58 -22.81 1.48
C VAL A 557 -27.66 -23.28 2.60
N VAL A 558 -27.52 -24.59 2.76
CA VAL A 558 -26.56 -25.20 3.69
C VAL A 558 -25.61 -26.10 2.90
N THR A 559 -24.31 -26.08 3.22
CA THR A 559 -23.36 -27.05 2.66
C THR A 559 -22.77 -27.89 3.76
N ASN A 560 -22.62 -29.19 3.51
CA ASN A 560 -21.91 -30.11 4.39
C ASN A 560 -20.69 -30.64 3.63
N VAL A 561 -19.49 -30.34 4.12
CA VAL A 561 -18.22 -30.66 3.47
C VAL A 561 -17.37 -31.55 4.37
N ILE A 562 -16.80 -32.61 3.80
CA ILE A 562 -15.71 -33.37 4.39
C ILE A 562 -14.41 -32.85 3.76
N SER A 563 -13.58 -32.22 4.57
CA SER A 563 -12.30 -31.63 4.13
C SER A 563 -11.11 -32.30 4.81
N LYS A 564 -9.92 -32.13 4.23
CA LYS A 564 -8.65 -32.68 4.74
C LYS A 564 -7.57 -31.60 4.74
N THR A 565 -6.82 -31.46 5.82
CA THR A 565 -5.67 -30.55 5.92
C THR A 565 -4.44 -31.14 5.25
N ALA A 566 -3.40 -30.33 5.05
CA ALA A 566 -2.10 -30.80 4.55
C ALA A 566 -1.45 -31.84 5.48
N ALA A 567 -1.69 -31.74 6.80
CA ALA A 567 -1.23 -32.72 7.79
C ALA A 567 -2.04 -34.03 7.76
N GLY A 568 -3.13 -34.05 7.00
CA GLY A 568 -4.00 -35.20 6.83
C GLY A 568 -5.19 -35.27 7.79
N ASP A 569 -5.34 -34.29 8.68
CA ASP A 569 -6.48 -34.18 9.59
C ASP A 569 -7.76 -33.93 8.80
N ARG A 570 -8.85 -34.61 9.17
CA ARG A 570 -10.13 -34.48 8.49
C ARG A 570 -11.12 -33.68 9.32
N PHE A 571 -11.97 -32.92 8.66
CA PHE A 571 -12.99 -32.08 9.28
C PHE A 571 -14.34 -32.26 8.60
N LEU A 572 -15.40 -32.26 9.41
CA LEU A 572 -16.76 -32.05 8.94
C LEU A 572 -17.11 -30.58 9.11
N SER A 573 -17.33 -29.88 8.01
CA SER A 573 -17.53 -28.44 7.96
C SER A 573 -18.88 -28.13 7.37
N PHE A 574 -19.73 -27.40 8.11
CA PHE A 574 -20.99 -26.91 7.55
C PHE A 574 -20.93 -25.40 7.33
N THR A 575 -21.53 -24.95 6.23
CA THR A 575 -21.81 -23.52 6.00
C THR A 575 -23.31 -23.31 5.93
N PHE A 576 -23.81 -22.29 6.62
CA PHE A 576 -25.22 -21.92 6.68
C PHE A 576 -25.37 -20.55 6.02
N ASP A 577 -26.23 -20.41 5.01
CA ASP A 577 -26.72 -19.17 4.40
C ASP A 577 -28.25 -19.19 4.52
N MET A 578 -28.79 -18.75 5.65
CA MET A 578 -30.23 -18.81 5.94
C MET A 578 -30.88 -17.47 5.61
N LYS A 579 -31.88 -17.40 4.74
CA LYS A 579 -32.44 -16.11 4.27
C LYS A 579 -33.42 -15.43 5.24
N GLU A 580 -34.03 -16.18 6.15
CA GLU A 580 -34.87 -15.66 7.22
C GLU A 580 -34.32 -16.08 8.59
N MET A 581 -34.08 -15.10 9.47
CA MET A 581 -33.63 -15.36 10.85
C MET A 581 -34.78 -15.91 11.73
N SER A 582 -36.03 -15.70 11.32
CA SER A 582 -37.26 -16.08 12.06
C SER A 582 -37.46 -17.59 12.22
N LEU A 583 -36.75 -18.43 11.46
CA LEU A 583 -36.99 -19.87 11.44
C LEU A 583 -36.06 -20.68 12.36
N VAL A 584 -34.95 -20.11 12.85
CA VAL A 584 -33.96 -20.89 13.61
C VAL A 584 -33.57 -20.22 14.93
N ALA A 585 -33.67 -18.90 15.10
CA ALA A 585 -33.24 -18.25 16.35
C ALA A 585 -33.85 -16.85 16.53
N GLU A 586 -34.13 -16.47 17.78
CA GLU A 586 -34.61 -15.12 18.12
C GLU A 586 -33.49 -14.08 17.95
N ASN A 587 -32.23 -14.51 18.02
CA ASN A 587 -31.05 -13.68 17.77
C ASN A 587 -29.86 -14.48 17.17
N ARG A 588 -28.82 -13.77 16.73
CA ARG A 588 -27.63 -14.35 16.08
C ARG A 588 -26.85 -15.31 16.98
N GLU A 589 -26.81 -15.08 18.29
CA GLU A 589 -26.06 -15.90 19.24
C GLU A 589 -26.71 -17.28 19.42
N GLU A 590 -28.03 -17.32 19.57
CA GLU A 590 -28.80 -18.58 19.57
C GLU A 590 -28.64 -19.31 18.22
N GLY A 591 -28.57 -18.58 17.10
CA GLY A 591 -28.28 -19.15 15.79
C GLY A 591 -26.91 -19.84 15.73
N ILE A 592 -25.86 -19.22 16.27
CA ILE A 592 -24.52 -19.81 16.36
C ILE A 592 -24.53 -21.08 17.20
N ILE A 593 -25.19 -21.06 18.37
CA ILE A 593 -25.27 -22.22 19.26
C ILE A 593 -25.93 -23.41 18.54
N LYS A 594 -27.03 -23.17 17.83
CA LYS A 594 -27.75 -24.21 17.07
C LYS A 594 -26.97 -24.73 15.88
N ALA A 595 -26.27 -23.85 15.16
CA ALA A 595 -25.43 -24.24 14.05
C ALA A 595 -24.28 -25.14 14.53
N LYS A 596 -23.60 -24.79 15.64
CA LYS A 596 -22.57 -25.65 16.26
C LYS A 596 -23.10 -27.01 16.67
N ALA A 597 -24.22 -27.02 17.42
CA ALA A 597 -24.87 -28.25 17.85
C ALA A 597 -25.29 -29.14 16.67
N THR A 598 -25.64 -28.54 15.53
CA THR A 598 -26.01 -29.27 14.30
C THR A 598 -24.81 -29.99 13.69
N VAL A 599 -23.63 -29.36 13.63
CA VAL A 599 -22.41 -30.01 13.11
C VAL A 599 -21.93 -31.10 14.07
N GLU A 600 -21.91 -30.80 15.37
CA GLU A 600 -21.47 -31.74 16.41
C GLU A 600 -22.39 -32.96 16.51
N GLY A 601 -23.71 -32.75 16.50
CA GLY A 601 -24.70 -33.83 16.46
C GLY A 601 -24.58 -34.68 15.20
N SER A 602 -24.32 -34.04 14.05
CA SER A 602 -24.07 -34.78 12.81
C SER A 602 -22.80 -35.63 12.90
N MET A 603 -21.70 -35.11 13.44
CA MET A 603 -20.46 -35.88 13.64
C MET A 603 -20.67 -37.06 14.59
N LYS A 604 -21.44 -36.86 15.66
CA LYS A 604 -21.79 -37.92 16.61
C LYS A 604 -22.58 -39.03 15.92
N ALA A 605 -23.62 -38.67 15.16
CA ALA A 605 -24.42 -39.64 14.43
C ALA A 605 -23.61 -40.40 13.37
N ILE A 606 -22.69 -39.72 12.65
CA ILE A 606 -21.78 -40.39 11.71
C ILE A 606 -20.93 -41.44 12.43
N SER A 607 -20.42 -41.11 13.62
CA SER A 607 -19.61 -42.03 14.42
C SER A 607 -20.43 -43.24 14.90
N GLU A 608 -21.64 -43.00 15.41
CA GLU A 608 -22.56 -44.07 15.86
C GLU A 608 -22.97 -44.99 14.70
N MET A 609 -23.24 -44.45 13.51
CA MET A 609 -23.56 -45.25 12.33
C MET A 609 -22.39 -46.14 11.91
N PHE A 610 -21.16 -45.65 12.02
CA PHE A 610 -19.98 -46.46 11.75
C PHE A 610 -19.83 -47.59 12.78
N ASP A 611 -19.95 -47.28 14.07
CA ASP A 611 -19.81 -48.25 15.15
C ASP A 611 -20.89 -49.34 15.08
N ASN A 612 -22.10 -49.00 14.63
CA ASN A 612 -23.20 -49.93 14.39
C ASN A 612 -23.05 -50.74 13.09
N GLY A 613 -22.02 -50.48 12.29
CA GLY A 613 -21.75 -51.17 11.03
C GLY A 613 -22.68 -50.78 9.88
N GLU A 614 -23.40 -49.67 9.99
CA GLU A 614 -24.33 -49.18 8.96
C GLU A 614 -23.60 -48.50 7.79
N LEU A 615 -22.32 -48.18 7.95
CA LEU A 615 -21.47 -47.53 6.94
C LEU A 615 -20.44 -48.49 6.32
N ASN A 616 -20.55 -49.80 6.59
CA ASN A 616 -19.59 -50.82 6.14
C ASN A 616 -19.98 -51.48 4.83
#